data_AF-A0ABD4Z413-F1
#
_entry.id   AF-A0ABD4Z413-F1
#
_cell.length_a   1.000
_cell.length_b   1.000
_cell.length_c   1.000
_cell.angle_alpha   90.00
_cell.angle_beta   90.00
_cell.angle_gamma   90.00
#
_symmetry.space_group_name_H-M   'P 1'
#
loop_
_entity.id
_entity.type
_entity.pdbx_description
1 polymer ?
#
loop_
_entity_poly.entity_id
_entity_poly.type
_entity_poly.pdbx_seq_one_letter_code
_entity_poly.pdbx_strand_id
1 'polypeptide(L)'
;MSIDANQIHFLTKKALKGDLESAKTIINFLMSLDMREAIVVAYLIAYQIIMNIYMNLGEECKKCGGICCKFGSPIELTEFDLSEIIAEGISLSGIMNESNKYLIPRPCPFQDGWRCRIHENKPYACLSYPFAVEDIQKDVIVSWNSSEPPKPFIPQFCVAGQKTWDYIKFLIESFKKEHGKVPTPLELLEFANSSSKS
;
A
#
# COMPACT_ATOMS: atom_id res chain seq x y z
N MET A 1 13.39 19.64 7.84
CA MET A 1 13.33 19.59 6.36
C MET A 1 11.87 19.71 5.98
N SER A 2 11.48 20.73 5.20
CA SER A 2 10.14 20.76 4.61
C SER A 2 10.13 19.80 3.43
N ILE A 3 9.45 18.67 3.57
CA ILE A 3 9.19 17.77 2.44
C ILE A 3 8.03 18.40 1.65
N ASP A 4 8.24 18.67 0.36
CA ASP A 4 7.15 19.15 -0.50
C ASP A 4 6.25 18.00 -0.98
N ALA A 5 5.11 18.32 -1.57
CA ALA A 5 4.12 17.34 -2.01
C ALA A 5 4.69 16.32 -3.02
N ASN A 6 5.53 16.77 -3.97
CA ASN A 6 6.14 15.89 -4.96
C ASN A 6 7.14 14.92 -4.32
N GLN A 7 7.88 15.39 -3.32
CA GLN A 7 8.81 14.56 -2.57
C GLN A 7 8.05 13.53 -1.71
N ILE A 8 6.91 13.88 -1.11
CA ILE A 8 6.02 12.95 -0.40
C ILE A 8 5.57 11.84 -1.34
N HIS A 9 5.07 12.22 -2.52
CA HIS A 9 4.70 11.28 -3.57
C HIS A 9 5.88 10.33 -3.85
N PHE A 10 7.00 10.86 -4.34
CA PHE A 10 8.15 10.07 -4.75
C PHE A 10 8.63 9.08 -3.68
N LEU A 11 8.75 9.53 -2.42
CA LEU A 11 9.14 8.68 -1.29
C LEU A 11 8.11 7.58 -1.02
N THR A 12 6.82 7.90 -1.06
CA THR A 12 5.74 6.93 -0.89
C THR A 12 5.81 5.85 -1.97
N LYS A 13 6.08 6.21 -3.22
CA LYS A 13 6.13 5.23 -4.33
C LYS A 13 7.29 4.28 -4.15
N LYS A 14 8.47 4.81 -3.80
CA LYS A 14 9.65 4.01 -3.48
C LYS A 14 9.39 3.07 -2.30
N ALA A 15 8.78 3.57 -1.22
CA ALA A 15 8.40 2.78 -0.07
C ALA A 15 7.48 1.61 -0.45
N LEU A 16 6.42 1.87 -1.22
CA LEU A 16 5.48 0.83 -1.67
C LEU A 16 6.11 -0.17 -2.65
N LYS A 17 7.20 0.19 -3.34
CA LYS A 17 8.04 -0.73 -4.12
C LYS A 17 9.04 -1.54 -3.28
N GLY A 18 9.12 -1.29 -1.98
CA GLY A 18 9.99 -2.01 -1.05
C GLY A 18 11.26 -1.28 -0.62
N ASP A 19 11.44 0.00 -0.97
CA ASP A 19 12.56 0.80 -0.48
C ASP A 19 12.38 1.15 1.01
N LEU A 20 13.11 0.44 1.87
CA LEU A 20 12.97 0.56 3.33
C LEU A 20 13.37 1.94 3.86
N GLU A 21 14.34 2.63 3.27
CA GLU A 21 14.76 3.95 3.75
C GLU A 21 13.73 5.03 3.41
N SER A 22 13.13 4.97 2.22
CA SER A 22 11.99 5.82 1.86
C SER A 22 10.79 5.52 2.75
N ALA A 23 10.54 4.24 3.07
CA ALA A 23 9.50 3.83 4.00
C ALA A 23 9.67 4.43 5.40
N LYS A 24 10.86 4.33 5.99
CA LYS A 24 11.16 4.95 7.29
C LYS A 24 10.97 6.46 7.24
N THR A 25 11.43 7.09 6.15
CA THR A 25 11.31 8.55 5.96
C THR A 25 9.86 8.98 5.93
N ILE A 26 9.01 8.31 5.13
CA ILE A 26 7.59 8.70 5.03
C ILE A 26 6.81 8.37 6.30
N ILE A 27 7.09 7.24 6.96
CA ILE A 27 6.46 6.90 8.24
C ILE A 27 6.81 7.96 9.29
N ASN A 28 8.09 8.33 9.42
CA ASN A 28 8.51 9.38 10.37
C ASN A 28 7.85 10.72 10.06
N PHE A 29 7.76 11.10 8.77
CA PHE A 29 7.05 12.30 8.36
C PHE A 29 5.57 12.26 8.79
N LEU A 30 4.85 11.18 8.50
CA LEU A 30 3.45 11.03 8.87
C LEU A 30 3.24 11.08 10.39
N MET A 31 4.10 10.38 11.15
CA MET A 31 4.07 10.41 12.61
C MET A 31 4.37 11.81 13.17
N SER A 32 5.16 12.63 12.47
CA SER A 32 5.48 14.00 12.89
C SER A 32 4.32 14.99 12.75
N LEU A 33 3.29 14.64 11.97
CA LEU A 33 2.11 15.48 11.79
C LEU A 33 1.21 15.49 13.04
N ASP A 34 1.38 14.53 13.95
CA ASP A 34 0.56 14.37 15.17
C ASP A 34 -0.96 14.36 14.88
N MET A 35 -1.32 13.83 13.72
CA MET A 35 -2.69 13.66 13.26
C MET A 35 -3.06 12.19 13.33
N ARG A 36 -4.22 11.89 13.90
CA ARG A 36 -4.75 10.53 14.02
C ARG A 36 -4.80 9.82 12.66
N GLU A 37 -5.28 10.50 11.63
CA GLU A 37 -5.39 9.97 10.28
C GLU A 37 -4.01 9.66 9.68
N ALA A 38 -3.00 10.49 9.97
CA ALA A 38 -1.64 10.27 9.51
C ALA A 38 -1.00 9.03 10.18
N ILE A 39 -1.28 8.80 11.47
CA ILE A 39 -0.84 7.59 12.19
C ILE A 39 -1.46 6.33 11.56
N VAL A 40 -2.76 6.36 11.25
CA VAL A 40 -3.42 5.23 10.56
C VAL A 40 -2.75 4.98 9.20
N VAL A 41 -2.54 6.02 8.39
CA VAL A 41 -1.87 5.90 7.09
C VAL A 41 -0.46 5.32 7.23
N ALA A 42 0.29 5.71 8.27
CA ALA A 42 1.60 5.16 8.54
C ALA A 42 1.55 3.64 8.82
N TYR A 43 0.56 3.16 9.59
CA TYR A 43 0.34 1.71 9.75
C TYR A 43 -0.01 1.01 8.44
N LEU A 44 -0.87 1.61 7.60
CA LEU A 44 -1.24 1.01 6.31
C LEU A 44 -0.04 0.90 5.37
N ILE A 45 0.86 1.89 5.36
CA ILE A 45 2.12 1.83 4.63
C ILE A 45 3.00 0.70 5.18
N ALA A 46 3.16 0.61 6.50
CA ALA A 46 3.91 -0.46 7.13
C ALA A 46 3.36 -1.85 6.73
N TYR A 47 2.04 -2.01 6.67
CA TYR A 47 1.40 -3.27 6.28
C TYR A 47 1.69 -3.66 4.84
N GLN A 48 1.60 -2.70 3.91
CA GLN A 48 1.92 -2.96 2.51
C GLN A 48 3.39 -3.36 2.34
N ILE A 49 4.30 -2.75 3.09
CA ILE A 49 5.73 -3.09 3.04
C ILE A 49 5.97 -4.47 3.65
N ILE A 50 5.37 -4.77 4.80
CA ILE A 50 5.46 -6.09 5.44
C ILE A 50 4.93 -7.16 4.47
N MET A 51 3.83 -6.90 3.77
CA MET A 51 3.33 -7.81 2.72
C MET A 51 4.39 -8.09 1.65
N ASN A 52 5.11 -7.06 1.21
CA ASN A 52 6.12 -7.18 0.17
C ASN A 52 7.38 -7.93 0.64
N ILE A 53 7.70 -7.90 1.94
CA ILE A 53 8.88 -8.55 2.52
C ILE A 53 8.57 -9.99 2.96
N TYR A 54 7.42 -10.19 3.61
CA TYR A 54 7.06 -11.46 4.24
C TYR A 54 6.73 -12.57 3.23
N MET A 55 6.25 -12.22 2.04
CA MET A 55 5.85 -13.20 1.04
C MET A 55 6.31 -12.84 -0.37
N ASN A 56 6.48 -13.87 -1.19
CA ASN A 56 6.60 -13.67 -2.63
C ASN A 56 5.24 -13.28 -3.22
N LEU A 57 4.99 -11.97 -3.28
CA LEU A 57 3.73 -11.42 -3.76
C LEU A 57 3.44 -11.83 -5.21
N GLY A 58 4.47 -12.00 -6.05
CA GLY A 58 4.30 -12.45 -7.43
C GLY A 58 3.68 -13.84 -7.52
N GLU A 59 4.15 -14.79 -6.70
CA GLU A 59 3.58 -16.14 -6.64
C GLU A 59 2.16 -16.16 -6.07
N GLU A 60 1.86 -15.33 -5.07
CA GLU A 60 0.47 -15.21 -4.58
C GLU A 60 -0.46 -14.57 -5.62
N CYS A 61 -0.01 -13.55 -6.36
CA CYS A 61 -0.76 -12.97 -7.47
C CYS A 61 -1.01 -13.97 -8.60
N LYS A 62 -0.03 -14.83 -8.90
CA LYS A 62 -0.16 -15.89 -9.90
C LYS A 62 -1.24 -16.90 -9.51
N LYS A 63 -1.33 -17.27 -8.23
CA LYS A 63 -2.38 -18.17 -7.71
C LYS A 63 -3.79 -17.62 -7.90
N CYS A 64 -4.00 -16.31 -7.67
CA CYS A 64 -5.31 -15.68 -7.85
C CYS A 64 -5.54 -15.14 -9.28
N GLY A 65 -4.57 -15.24 -10.17
CA GLY A 65 -4.66 -14.75 -11.55
C GLY A 65 -4.81 -13.23 -11.66
N GLY A 66 -4.31 -12.48 -10.67
CA GLY A 66 -4.44 -11.01 -10.62
C GLY A 66 -5.89 -10.54 -10.55
N ILE A 67 -6.74 -11.20 -9.78
CA ILE A 67 -8.18 -10.90 -9.67
C ILE A 67 -8.46 -9.43 -9.30
N CYS A 68 -7.58 -8.81 -8.51
CA CYS A 68 -7.62 -7.39 -8.15
C CYS A 68 -7.55 -6.43 -9.35
N CYS A 69 -6.94 -6.86 -10.46
CA CYS A 69 -6.87 -6.10 -11.71
C CYS A 69 -8.11 -6.31 -12.59
N LYS A 70 -8.94 -7.32 -12.30
CA LYS A 70 -10.11 -7.69 -13.12
C LYS A 70 -11.41 -7.08 -12.60
N PHE A 71 -11.53 -6.92 -11.29
CA PHE A 71 -12.77 -6.52 -10.62
C PHE A 71 -12.53 -5.40 -9.59
N GLY A 72 -13.61 -4.72 -9.23
CA GLY A 72 -13.61 -3.59 -8.29
C GLY A 72 -13.85 -2.26 -8.99
N SER A 73 -13.84 -1.19 -8.21
CA SER A 73 -13.96 0.18 -8.74
C SER A 73 -12.75 0.54 -9.61
N PRO A 74 -12.92 1.43 -10.59
CA PRO A 74 -11.80 2.03 -11.30
C PRO A 74 -10.80 2.67 -10.33
N ILE A 75 -9.52 2.66 -10.70
CA ILE A 75 -8.46 3.29 -9.89
C ILE A 75 -8.21 4.70 -10.39
N GLU A 76 -8.35 5.69 -9.51
CA GLU A 76 -7.99 7.08 -9.81
C GLU A 76 -6.47 7.24 -9.93
N LEU A 77 -6.06 8.01 -10.93
CA LEU A 77 -4.68 8.39 -11.17
C LEU A 77 -4.45 9.82 -10.68
N THR A 78 -3.41 9.99 -9.88
CA THR A 78 -2.92 11.33 -9.53
C THR A 78 -2.21 11.96 -10.72
N GLU A 79 -2.01 13.29 -10.69
CA GLU A 79 -1.18 13.98 -11.68
C GLU A 79 0.25 13.41 -11.73
N PHE A 80 0.79 13.01 -10.57
CA PHE A 80 2.07 12.33 -10.48
C PHE A 80 2.07 11.01 -11.26
N ASP A 81 1.06 10.15 -11.06
CA ASP A 81 0.96 8.86 -11.76
C ASP A 81 0.86 9.07 -13.29
N LEU A 82 0.07 10.06 -13.72
CA LEU A 82 -0.06 10.40 -15.14
C LEU A 82 1.26 10.86 -15.75
N SER A 83 1.99 11.73 -15.04
CA SER A 83 3.27 12.24 -15.52
C SER A 83 4.29 11.12 -15.75
N GLU A 84 4.34 10.12 -14.87
CA GLU A 84 5.24 8.98 -15.01
C GLU A 84 4.83 8.04 -16.14
N ILE A 85 3.52 7.76 -16.29
CA ILE A 85 3.01 6.94 -17.40
C ILE A 85 3.35 7.58 -18.75
N ILE A 86 3.14 8.90 -18.87
CA ILE A 86 3.41 9.67 -20.10
C ILE A 86 4.91 9.72 -20.40
N ALA A 87 5.75 9.99 -19.39
CA ALA A 87 7.21 10.08 -19.56
C ALA A 87 7.82 8.80 -20.13
N GLU A 88 7.20 7.65 -19.84
CA GLU A 88 7.64 6.32 -20.25
C GLU A 88 7.05 5.89 -21.61
N GLY A 89 6.32 6.78 -22.30
CA GLY A 89 5.70 6.51 -23.59
C GLY A 89 4.56 5.50 -23.53
N ILE A 90 4.02 5.23 -22.34
CA ILE A 90 2.88 4.32 -22.18
C ILE A 90 1.63 5.03 -22.69
N SER A 91 0.95 4.39 -23.66
CA SER A 91 -0.31 4.90 -24.19
C SER A 91 -1.37 4.98 -23.10
N LEU A 92 -2.04 6.14 -22.99
CA LEU A 92 -3.24 6.31 -22.16
C LEU A 92 -4.48 5.65 -22.77
N SER A 93 -4.36 4.98 -23.92
CA SER A 93 -5.47 4.21 -24.52
C SER A 93 -6.02 3.19 -23.53
N GLY A 94 -7.30 3.31 -23.21
CA GLY A 94 -7.97 2.45 -22.23
C GLY A 94 -8.01 3.01 -20.82
N ILE A 95 -7.44 4.19 -20.55
CA ILE A 95 -7.73 4.98 -19.35
C ILE A 95 -9.00 5.79 -19.61
N MET A 96 -9.92 5.82 -18.64
CA MET A 96 -11.15 6.60 -18.71
C MET A 96 -10.90 8.04 -18.26
N ASN A 97 -11.61 8.98 -18.85
CA ASN A 97 -11.67 10.36 -18.36
C ASN A 97 -13.12 10.67 -18.00
N GLU A 98 -13.41 10.72 -16.71
CA GLU A 98 -14.75 10.96 -16.18
C GLU A 98 -14.69 12.07 -15.13
N SER A 99 -15.56 13.07 -15.26
CA SER A 99 -15.66 14.16 -14.28
C SER A 99 -14.32 14.84 -13.93
N ASN A 100 -13.46 15.07 -14.93
CA ASN A 100 -12.10 15.61 -14.80
C ASN A 100 -11.12 14.72 -14.01
N LYS A 101 -11.39 13.41 -13.91
CA LYS A 101 -10.51 12.43 -13.30
C LYS A 101 -10.05 11.39 -14.32
N TYR A 102 -8.79 11.01 -14.24
CA TYR A 102 -8.25 9.90 -15.03
C TYR A 102 -8.34 8.61 -14.22
N LEU A 103 -8.98 7.59 -14.78
CA LEU A 103 -9.24 6.34 -14.08
C LEU A 103 -8.71 5.14 -14.89
N ILE A 104 -8.00 4.22 -14.24
CA ILE A 104 -7.74 2.89 -14.80
C ILE A 104 -9.01 2.05 -14.60
N PRO A 105 -9.70 1.62 -15.68
CA PRO A 105 -10.89 0.80 -15.55
C PRO A 105 -10.57 -0.61 -15.04
N ARG A 106 -11.63 -1.31 -14.67
CA ARG A 106 -11.63 -2.75 -14.40
C ARG A 106 -12.55 -3.45 -15.40
N PRO A 107 -12.10 -4.46 -16.16
CA PRO A 107 -10.76 -5.06 -16.17
C PRO A 107 -9.64 -4.09 -16.60
N CYS A 108 -8.47 -4.22 -15.97
CA CYS A 108 -7.33 -3.34 -16.18
C CYS A 108 -6.75 -3.52 -17.58
N PRO A 109 -6.61 -2.44 -18.38
CA PRO A 109 -6.07 -2.54 -19.72
C PRO A 109 -4.61 -3.02 -19.71
N PHE A 110 -3.86 -2.74 -18.65
CA PHE A 110 -2.44 -3.12 -18.51
C PHE A 110 -2.21 -4.53 -17.97
N GLN A 111 -3.27 -5.30 -17.69
CA GLN A 111 -3.15 -6.66 -17.20
C GLN A 111 -2.75 -7.62 -18.34
N ASP A 112 -1.76 -8.46 -18.07
CA ASP A 112 -1.36 -9.59 -18.92
C ASP A 112 -1.29 -10.87 -18.07
N GLY A 113 -2.36 -11.67 -18.13
CA GLY A 113 -2.56 -12.78 -17.20
C GLY A 113 -2.63 -12.29 -15.75
N TRP A 114 -1.66 -12.68 -14.92
CA TRP A 114 -1.50 -12.19 -13.53
C TRP A 114 -0.54 -10.99 -13.43
N ARG A 115 0.19 -10.68 -14.50
CA ARG A 115 1.23 -9.65 -14.53
C ARG A 115 0.65 -8.28 -14.87
N CYS A 116 1.41 -7.26 -14.53
CA CYS A 116 1.14 -5.88 -14.93
C CYS A 116 2.18 -5.47 -15.97
N ARG A 117 1.76 -5.06 -17.17
CA ARG A 117 2.68 -4.63 -18.23
C ARG A 117 3.44 -3.34 -17.90
N ILE A 118 2.89 -2.53 -17.00
CA ILE A 118 3.49 -1.29 -16.51
C ILE A 118 4.04 -1.48 -15.09
N HIS A 119 4.56 -2.66 -14.73
CA HIS A 119 4.95 -3.00 -13.35
C HIS A 119 5.84 -1.94 -12.70
N GLU A 120 6.87 -1.49 -13.42
CA GLU A 120 7.80 -0.45 -12.95
C GLU A 120 7.11 0.91 -12.78
N ASN A 121 6.07 1.18 -13.56
CA ASN A 121 5.38 2.47 -13.58
C ASN A 121 3.98 2.39 -12.95
N LYS A 122 3.76 1.39 -12.08
CA LYS A 122 2.48 1.22 -11.38
C LYS A 122 2.11 2.49 -10.61
N PRO A 123 0.86 2.97 -10.74
CA PRO A 123 0.35 4.06 -9.91
C PRO A 123 0.38 3.77 -8.40
N TYR A 124 0.34 4.80 -7.55
CA TYR A 124 0.23 4.67 -6.09
C TYR A 124 -0.82 3.66 -5.67
N ALA A 125 -2.06 3.91 -6.08
CA ALA A 125 -3.21 3.09 -5.73
C ALA A 125 -3.09 1.66 -6.25
N CYS A 126 -2.31 1.41 -7.32
CA CYS A 126 -2.02 0.05 -7.77
C CYS A 126 -0.97 -0.66 -6.90
N LEU A 127 -0.02 0.08 -6.32
CA LEU A 127 1.01 -0.47 -5.43
C LEU A 127 0.49 -0.74 -4.02
N SER A 128 -0.51 0.01 -3.57
CA SER A 128 -1.19 -0.21 -2.29
C SER A 128 -2.45 -1.08 -2.39
N TYR A 129 -2.79 -1.63 -3.57
CA TYR A 129 -3.95 -2.50 -3.73
C TYR A 129 -3.70 -3.89 -3.10
N PRO A 130 -4.63 -4.44 -2.30
CA PRO A 130 -6.03 -4.06 -2.19
C PRO A 130 -6.38 -3.05 -1.12
N PHE A 131 -5.42 -2.53 -0.36
CA PHE A 131 -5.68 -1.53 0.68
C PHE A 131 -6.03 -0.15 0.09
N ALA A 132 -5.81 0.02 -1.21
CA ALA A 132 -6.19 1.19 -2.00
C ALA A 132 -7.68 1.26 -2.40
N VAL A 133 -8.59 0.47 -1.80
CA VAL A 133 -10.03 0.72 -2.00
C VAL A 133 -10.39 1.99 -1.25
N GLU A 134 -10.12 3.15 -1.85
CA GLU A 134 -10.03 4.43 -1.16
C GLU A 134 -11.25 4.73 -0.30
N ASP A 135 -12.45 4.42 -0.75
CA ASP A 135 -13.66 4.75 0.01
C ASP A 135 -13.85 3.85 1.24
N ILE A 136 -13.60 2.54 1.10
CA ILE A 136 -13.71 1.61 2.24
C ILE A 136 -12.54 1.81 3.22
N GLN A 137 -11.36 2.15 2.69
CA GLN A 137 -10.20 2.41 3.53
C GLN A 137 -10.28 3.78 4.23
N LYS A 138 -10.96 4.77 3.65
CA LYS A 138 -11.34 6.02 4.33
C LYS A 138 -12.18 5.72 5.56
N ASP A 139 -13.15 4.80 5.48
CA ASP A 139 -13.95 4.41 6.64
C ASP A 139 -13.08 3.83 7.76
N VAL A 140 -12.08 3.01 7.43
CA VAL A 140 -11.11 2.51 8.43
C VAL A 140 -10.32 3.68 9.05
N ILE A 141 -9.87 4.64 8.25
CA ILE A 141 -9.11 5.81 8.73
C ILE A 141 -9.95 6.69 9.65
N VAL A 142 -11.20 6.97 9.29
CA VAL A 142 -12.07 7.88 10.03
C VAL A 142 -12.63 7.23 11.30
N SER A 143 -12.99 5.94 11.23
CA SER A 143 -13.60 5.20 12.35
C SER A 143 -12.61 4.72 13.40
N TRP A 144 -11.30 4.75 13.13
CA TRP A 144 -10.30 4.30 14.08
C TRP A 144 -10.24 5.21 15.32
N ASN A 145 -10.44 4.62 16.48
CA ASN A 145 -10.49 5.29 17.79
C ASN A 145 -9.75 4.52 18.89
N SER A 146 -8.92 3.54 18.50
CA SER A 146 -8.22 2.63 19.41
C SER A 146 -6.76 3.06 19.61
N SER A 147 -6.11 2.56 20.64
CA SER A 147 -4.64 2.58 20.78
C SER A 147 -3.96 1.41 20.03
N GLU A 148 -4.74 0.48 19.49
CA GLU A 148 -4.24 -0.69 18.77
C GLU A 148 -4.05 -0.41 17.26
N PRO A 149 -3.08 -1.05 16.60
CA PRO A 149 -2.87 -0.88 15.16
C PRO A 149 -4.15 -1.19 14.35
N PRO A 150 -4.55 -0.31 13.42
CA PRO A 150 -5.81 -0.42 12.69
C PRO A 150 -5.79 -1.59 11.72
N LYS A 151 -6.71 -2.56 11.81
CA LYS A 151 -6.84 -3.58 10.76
C LYS A 151 -7.24 -2.93 9.43
N PRO A 152 -6.52 -3.16 8.32
CA PRO A 152 -6.91 -2.59 7.04
C PRO A 152 -8.11 -3.34 6.48
N PHE A 153 -8.85 -2.71 5.55
CA PHE A 153 -9.84 -3.47 4.82
C PHE A 153 -9.14 -4.42 3.85
N ILE A 154 -9.43 -5.72 4.00
CA ILE A 154 -8.87 -6.77 3.14
C ILE A 154 -10.04 -7.42 2.40
N PRO A 155 -10.13 -7.27 1.07
CA PRO A 155 -11.16 -7.94 0.30
C PRO A 155 -11.09 -9.46 0.51
N GLN A 156 -12.25 -10.11 0.59
CA GLN A 156 -12.34 -11.55 0.85
C GLN A 156 -11.55 -12.40 -0.16
N PHE A 157 -11.44 -11.94 -1.41
CA PHE A 157 -10.66 -12.63 -2.45
C PHE A 157 -9.13 -12.49 -2.27
N CYS A 158 -8.64 -11.60 -1.41
CA CYS A 158 -7.21 -11.36 -1.22
C CYS A 158 -6.63 -12.24 -0.11
N VAL A 159 -6.34 -13.50 -0.44
CA VAL A 159 -5.69 -14.46 0.47
C VAL A 159 -4.34 -13.94 0.97
N ALA A 160 -3.56 -13.29 0.11
CA ALA A 160 -2.28 -12.70 0.47
C ALA A 160 -2.43 -11.62 1.56
N GLY A 161 -3.41 -10.71 1.41
CA GLY A 161 -3.70 -9.69 2.41
C GLY A 161 -4.11 -10.29 3.75
N GLN A 162 -4.91 -11.36 3.77
CA GLN A 162 -5.29 -12.04 5.00
C GLN A 162 -4.10 -12.69 5.70
N LYS A 163 -3.24 -13.40 4.96
CA LYS A 163 -2.00 -13.99 5.50
C LYS A 163 -1.08 -12.93 6.09
N THR A 164 -0.91 -11.80 5.41
CA THR A 164 -0.13 -10.66 5.91
C THR A 164 -0.70 -10.16 7.23
N TRP A 165 -2.02 -10.00 7.32
CA TRP A 165 -2.65 -9.53 8.56
C TRP A 165 -2.47 -10.51 9.72
N ASP A 166 -2.58 -11.81 9.47
CA ASP A 166 -2.34 -12.83 10.49
C ASP A 166 -0.90 -12.78 11.00
N TYR A 167 0.06 -12.60 10.09
CA TYR A 167 1.47 -12.40 10.45
C TYR A 167 1.68 -11.10 11.24
N ILE A 168 1.07 -9.98 10.83
CA ILE A 168 1.16 -8.71 11.56
C ILE A 168 0.59 -8.82 12.97
N LYS A 169 -0.56 -9.48 13.16
CA LYS A 169 -1.10 -9.72 14.51
C LYS A 169 -0.10 -10.50 15.37
N PHE A 170 0.52 -11.53 14.81
CA PHE A 170 1.56 -12.29 15.51
C PHE A 170 2.74 -11.39 15.89
N LEU A 171 3.19 -10.51 15.00
CA LEU A 171 4.27 -9.56 15.30
C LEU A 171 3.87 -8.57 16.40
N ILE A 172 2.64 -8.02 16.36
CA ILE A 172 2.14 -7.10 17.38
C ILE A 172 2.14 -7.75 18.76
N GLU A 173 1.61 -8.98 18.86
CA GLU A 173 1.55 -9.69 20.14
C GLU A 173 2.93 -10.11 20.65
N SER A 174 3.83 -10.50 19.75
CA SER A 174 5.23 -10.80 20.09
C SER A 174 5.95 -9.54 20.61
N PHE A 175 5.81 -8.42 19.91
CA PHE A 175 6.38 -7.14 20.31
C PHE A 175 5.83 -6.67 21.67
N LYS A 176 4.52 -6.79 21.90
CA LYS A 176 3.90 -6.48 23.19
C LYS A 176 4.47 -7.33 24.32
N LYS A 177 4.68 -8.63 24.07
CA LYS A 177 5.27 -9.54 25.05
C LYS A 177 6.72 -9.17 25.38
N GLU A 178 7.49 -8.74 24.39
CA GLU A 178 8.91 -8.38 24.55
C GLU A 178 9.12 -6.98 25.16
N HIS A 179 8.29 -6.02 24.81
CA HIS A 179 8.50 -4.60 25.12
C HIS A 179 7.43 -3.97 26.02
N GLY A 180 6.36 -4.71 26.36
CA GLY A 180 5.29 -4.24 27.24
C GLY A 180 4.43 -3.11 26.66
N LYS A 181 4.49 -2.87 25.34
CA LYS A 181 3.74 -1.80 24.66
C LYS A 181 3.31 -2.20 23.25
N VAL A 182 2.33 -1.48 22.70
CA VAL A 182 1.96 -1.58 21.28
C VAL A 182 3.10 -0.99 20.42
N PRO A 183 3.51 -1.66 19.33
CA PRO A 183 4.53 -1.10 18.43
C PRO A 183 3.96 0.09 17.65
N THR A 184 4.77 1.14 17.51
CA THR A 184 4.55 2.18 16.49
C THR A 184 4.66 1.60 15.08
N PRO A 185 4.21 2.30 14.02
CA PRO A 185 4.34 1.81 12.65
C PRO A 185 5.79 1.49 12.26
N LEU A 186 6.74 2.32 12.73
CA LEU A 186 8.16 2.13 12.47
C LEU A 186 8.71 0.89 13.20
N GLU A 187 8.42 0.76 14.49
CA GLU A 187 8.85 -0.40 15.29
C GLU A 187 8.28 -1.71 14.73
N LEU A 188 7.02 -1.70 14.27
CA LEU A 188 6.40 -2.86 13.64
C LEU A 188 7.14 -3.27 12.35
N LEU A 189 7.49 -2.29 11.51
CA LEU A 189 8.22 -2.53 10.28
C LEU A 189 9.63 -3.08 10.55
N GLU A 190 10.34 -2.49 11.51
CA GLU A 190 11.69 -2.91 11.90
C GLU A 190 11.69 -4.31 12.50
N PHE A 191 10.72 -4.61 13.37
CA PHE A 191 10.54 -5.92 13.98
C PHE A 191 10.29 -6.98 12.91
N ALA A 192 9.38 -6.72 11.96
CA ALA A 192 9.11 -7.62 10.82
C ALA A 192 10.37 -7.93 9.99
N ASN A 193 11.15 -6.91 9.64
CA ASN A 193 12.37 -7.05 8.84
C ASN A 193 13.47 -7.82 9.58
N SER A 194 13.49 -7.75 10.91
CA SER A 194 14.42 -8.52 11.74
C SER A 194 14.04 -10.01 11.77
N SER A 195 12.75 -10.31 11.90
CA SER A 195 12.21 -11.68 11.92
C SER A 195 12.22 -12.39 10.57
N SER A 196 12.29 -11.65 9.46
CA SER A 196 12.40 -12.25 8.11
C SER A 196 13.80 -12.72 7.74
N LYS A 197 14.82 -12.37 8.54
CA LYS A 197 16.23 -12.72 8.31
C LYS A 197 16.74 -13.87 9.19
N SER A 198 15.93 -14.31 10.15
CA SER A 198 16.15 -15.47 11.02
C SER A 198 15.52 -16.72 10.44
#